data_AF-A0A9N9R219-F1
#
_entry.id   AF-A0A9N9R219-F1
#
_cell.length_a   1.000
_cell.length_b   1.000
_cell.length_c   1.000
_cell.angle_alpha   90.00
_cell.angle_beta   90.00
_cell.angle_gamma   90.00
#
_symmetry.space_group_name_H-M   'P 1'
#
loop_
_entity.id
_entity.type
_entity.pdbx_description
1 polymer ?
#
loop_
_entity_poly.entity_id
_entity_poly.type
_entity_poly.pdbx_seq_one_letter_code
_entity_poly.pdbx_strand_id
1 'polypeptide(L)'
;MRFVRITPEMTEMVIQHLRDSFFADEPLNKSVQLCERGNPHPALEQMCKATIADGLSLAAMEDKDIFKADATGAFSQRICRQFGMKVIGRIRYDEYLDNSGEPVFNVEEPHVELAIMILDLR
;
A
#
# COMPACT_ATOMS: atom_id res chain seq x y z
N MET A 1 -3.45 6.91 -0.01
CA MET A 1 -2.81 7.18 1.28
C MET A 1 -3.39 8.45 1.89
N ARG A 2 -4.02 8.35 3.07
CA ARG A 2 -4.65 9.46 3.79
C ARG A 2 -3.97 9.61 5.15
N PHE A 3 -3.56 10.82 5.51
CA PHE A 3 -3.07 11.08 6.86
C PHE A 3 -4.24 11.41 7.78
N VAL A 4 -4.34 10.70 8.90
CA VAL A 4 -5.39 10.87 9.91
C VAL A 4 -4.74 11.13 11.26
N ARG A 5 -5.27 12.10 12.02
CA ARG A 5 -4.84 12.30 13.40
C ARG A 5 -5.30 11.12 14.24
N ILE A 6 -4.38 10.50 14.98
CA ILE A 6 -4.73 9.42 15.89
C ILE A 6 -5.45 10.03 17.08
N THR A 7 -6.65 9.53 17.38
CA THR A 7 -7.45 9.97 18.53
C THR A 7 -7.30 9.01 19.71
N PRO A 8 -7.65 9.42 20.95
CA PRO A 8 -7.56 8.55 22.12
C PRO A 8 -8.32 7.21 21.97
N GLU A 9 -9.41 7.17 21.21
CA GLU A 9 -10.19 5.95 20.96
C GLU A 9 -9.44 4.93 20.09
N MET A 10 -8.45 5.39 19.31
CA MET A 10 -7.62 4.54 18.45
C MET A 10 -6.41 3.93 19.19
N THR A 11 -6.17 4.32 20.44
CA THR A 11 -4.94 4.02 21.19
C THR A 11 -4.60 2.53 21.19
N GLU A 12 -5.52 1.67 21.60
CA GLU A 12 -5.22 0.23 21.75
C GLU A 12 -4.92 -0.44 20.40
N MET A 13 -5.60 -0.03 19.32
CA MET A 13 -5.30 -0.49 17.96
C MET A 13 -3.89 -0.10 17.53
N VAL A 14 -3.52 1.17 17.76
CA VAL A 14 -2.19 1.68 17.40
C VAL A 14 -1.09 1.01 18.21
N ILE A 15 -1.29 0.82 19.52
CA ILE A 15 -0.33 0.12 20.38
C ILE A 15 -0.16 -1.32 19.92
N GLN A 16 -1.23 -2.03 19.61
CA GLN A 16 -1.13 -3.39 19.09
C GLN A 16 -0.36 -3.43 17.77
N HIS A 17 -0.65 -2.53 16.83
CA HIS A 17 0.11 -2.42 15.59
C HIS A 17 1.61 -2.21 15.83
N LEU A 18 1.99 -1.31 16.75
CA LEU A 18 3.39 -1.04 17.07
C LEU A 18 4.11 -2.24 17.70
N ARG A 19 3.43 -3.05 18.53
CA ARG A 19 3.98 -4.31 19.05
C ARG A 19 4.32 -5.29 17.92
N ASP A 20 3.46 -5.35 16.91
CA ASP A 20 3.57 -6.32 15.82
C ASP A 20 4.54 -5.87 14.72
N SER A 21 4.66 -4.56 14.46
CA SER A 21 5.36 -4.01 13.30
C SER A 21 6.60 -3.16 13.59
N PHE A 22 6.76 -2.63 14.81
CA PHE A 22 7.79 -1.61 15.09
C PHE A 22 8.68 -1.95 16.29
N PHE A 23 8.12 -2.19 17.49
CA PHE A 23 8.91 -2.18 18.73
C PHE A 23 10.09 -3.16 18.73
N ALA A 24 9.91 -4.38 18.22
CA ALA A 24 10.97 -5.39 18.17
C ALA A 24 11.97 -5.19 17.02
N ASP A 25 11.58 -4.45 15.97
CA ASP A 25 12.40 -4.23 14.77
C ASP A 25 13.13 -2.88 14.79
N GLU A 26 12.71 -1.95 15.64
CA GLU A 26 13.34 -0.65 15.81
C GLU A 26 14.83 -0.84 16.20
N PRO A 27 15.79 -0.21 15.49
CA PRO A 27 17.22 -0.48 15.67
C PRO A 27 17.75 -0.34 17.10
N LEU A 28 17.30 0.66 17.87
CA LEU A 28 17.75 0.85 19.25
C LEU A 28 17.20 -0.26 20.15
N ASN A 29 15.89 -0.54 20.08
CA ASN A 29 15.26 -1.61 20.85
C ASN A 29 15.87 -2.98 20.52
N LYS A 30 16.12 -3.25 19.23
CA LYS A 30 16.72 -4.49 18.75
C LYS A 30 18.16 -4.66 19.23
N SER A 31 18.95 -3.58 19.27
CA SER A 31 20.35 -3.61 19.70
C SER A 31 20.53 -4.10 21.13
N VAL A 32 19.54 -3.84 22.00
CA VAL A 32 19.54 -4.25 23.42
C VAL A 32 18.54 -5.37 23.72
N GLN A 33 17.90 -5.94 22.71
CA GLN A 33 16.85 -6.96 22.85
C GLN A 33 15.72 -6.53 23.81
N LEU A 34 15.32 -5.25 23.72
CA LEU A 34 14.37 -4.65 24.66
C LEU A 34 12.96 -5.26 24.55
N CYS A 35 12.57 -5.71 23.36
CA CYS A 35 11.21 -6.16 23.07
C CYS A 35 11.21 -7.43 22.25
N GLU A 36 10.22 -8.28 22.50
CA GLU A 36 9.85 -9.39 21.62
C GLU A 36 8.65 -8.99 20.76
N ARG A 37 8.60 -9.45 19.50
CA ARG A 37 7.52 -9.08 18.58
C ARG A 37 6.17 -9.52 19.13
N GLY A 38 5.19 -8.61 19.11
CA GLY A 38 3.83 -8.84 19.60
C GLY A 38 3.68 -8.75 21.13
N ASN A 39 4.78 -8.78 21.89
CA ASN A 39 4.72 -8.68 23.35
C ASN A 39 4.69 -7.22 23.82
N PRO A 40 3.97 -6.93 24.93
CA PRO A 40 3.86 -5.58 25.47
C PRO A 40 5.16 -5.12 26.14
N HIS A 41 5.46 -3.82 26.04
CA HIS A 41 6.55 -3.18 26.78
C HIS A 41 6.07 -1.89 27.45
N PRO A 42 5.77 -1.89 28.77
CA PRO A 42 5.00 -0.82 29.42
C PRO A 42 5.53 0.59 29.21
N ALA A 43 6.85 0.79 29.29
CA ALA A 43 7.44 2.14 29.16
C ALA A 43 7.31 2.72 27.75
N LEU A 44 7.46 1.88 26.71
CA LEU A 44 7.33 2.31 25.32
C LEU A 44 5.87 2.61 25.00
N GLU A 45 4.96 1.75 25.47
CA GLU A 45 3.53 1.96 25.31
C GLU A 45 3.07 3.22 26.02
N GLN A 46 3.52 3.47 27.25
CA GLN A 46 3.17 4.67 27.97
C GLN A 46 3.61 5.94 27.23
N MET A 47 4.81 5.93 26.62
CA MET A 47 5.29 7.05 25.81
C MET A 47 4.42 7.27 24.56
N CYS A 48 4.05 6.20 23.86
CA CYS A 48 3.14 6.28 22.72
C CYS A 48 1.74 6.77 23.14
N LYS A 49 1.19 6.25 24.25
CA LYS A 49 -0.10 6.66 24.81
C LYS A 49 -0.10 8.15 25.19
N ALA A 50 0.97 8.65 25.78
CA ALA A 50 1.13 10.07 26.12
C ALA A 50 1.11 10.96 24.87
N THR A 51 1.89 10.62 23.85
CA THR A 51 1.94 11.40 22.59
C THR A 51 0.62 11.36 21.80
N ILE A 52 -0.12 10.25 21.86
CA ILE A 52 -1.48 10.15 21.32
C ILE A 52 -2.43 11.07 22.10
N ALA A 53 -2.37 11.06 23.44
CA ALA A 53 -3.21 11.90 24.30
C ALA A 53 -2.96 13.40 24.07
N ASP A 54 -1.71 13.80 23.81
CA ASP A 54 -1.32 15.17 23.46
C ASP A 54 -1.72 15.55 22.01
N GLY A 55 -2.24 14.59 21.23
CA GLY A 55 -2.65 14.79 19.84
C GLY A 55 -1.48 14.95 18.87
N LEU A 56 -0.27 14.55 19.25
CA LEU A 56 0.93 14.72 18.43
C LEU A 56 1.10 13.60 17.38
N SER A 57 0.31 12.53 17.47
CA SER A 57 0.43 11.35 16.61
C SER A 57 -0.47 11.42 15.37
N LEU A 58 0.13 11.16 14.19
CA LEU A 58 -0.57 11.00 12.90
C LEU A 58 -0.35 9.58 12.37
N ALA A 59 -1.37 8.99 11.77
CA ALA A 59 -1.28 7.72 11.05
C ALA A 59 -1.41 7.96 9.54
N ALA A 60 -0.57 7.30 8.76
CA ALA A 60 -0.81 7.11 7.33
C ALA A 60 -1.71 5.88 7.16
N MET A 61 -2.94 6.12 6.72
CA MET A 61 -3.92 5.07 6.45
C MET A 61 -3.92 4.79 4.95
N GLU A 62 -3.65 3.54 4.57
CA GLU A 62 -4.08 2.98 3.30
C GLU A 62 -5.37 2.21 3.53
N ASP A 63 -6.45 2.66 2.90
CA ASP A 63 -7.79 2.17 3.22
C ASP A 63 -8.09 0.77 2.65
N LYS A 64 -7.18 0.14 1.86
CA LYS A 64 -7.52 -1.01 1.01
C LYS A 64 -6.37 -1.97 0.75
N ASP A 65 -6.66 -3.27 0.84
CA ASP A 65 -5.82 -4.31 0.24
C ASP A 65 -6.16 -4.38 -1.24
N ILE A 66 -5.23 -3.92 -2.09
CA ILE A 66 -5.44 -3.84 -3.53
C ILE A 66 -4.58 -4.89 -4.22
N PHE A 67 -5.20 -5.76 -4.99
CA PHE A 67 -4.47 -6.58 -5.96
C PHE A 67 -4.36 -5.82 -7.28
N LYS A 68 -3.14 -5.48 -7.70
CA LYS A 68 -2.87 -4.76 -8.94
C LYS A 68 -2.31 -5.70 -10.02
N ALA A 69 -2.78 -5.54 -11.25
CA ALA A 69 -2.22 -6.17 -12.43
C ALA A 69 -1.99 -5.14 -13.54
N ASP A 70 -0.79 -5.18 -14.14
CA ASP A 70 -0.45 -4.44 -15.36
C ASP A 70 -0.67 -5.38 -16.55
N ALA A 71 -1.87 -5.32 -17.11
CA ALA A 71 -2.31 -6.24 -18.16
C ALA A 71 -1.98 -5.69 -19.55
N THR A 72 -0.83 -6.10 -20.07
CA THR A 72 -0.34 -5.77 -21.43
C THR A 72 -1.07 -6.55 -22.52
N GLY A 73 -1.61 -7.72 -22.19
CA GLY A 73 -2.33 -8.58 -23.13
C GLY A 73 -3.84 -8.33 -23.10
N ALA A 74 -4.49 -8.19 -24.26
CA ALA A 74 -5.96 -8.11 -24.34
C ALA A 74 -6.66 -9.31 -23.68
N PHE A 75 -6.06 -10.51 -23.77
CA PHE A 75 -6.58 -11.71 -23.09
C PHE A 75 -6.43 -11.64 -21.57
N SER A 76 -5.27 -11.21 -21.06
CA SER A 76 -5.07 -11.00 -19.62
C SER A 76 -6.05 -9.97 -19.08
N GLN A 77 -6.29 -8.87 -19.80
CA GLN A 77 -7.29 -7.89 -19.42
C GLN A 77 -8.71 -8.50 -19.37
N ARG A 78 -9.07 -9.38 -20.32
CA ARG A 78 -10.36 -10.08 -20.30
C ARG A 78 -10.50 -10.98 -19.07
N ILE A 79 -9.46 -11.74 -18.72
CA ILE A 79 -9.42 -12.60 -17.54
C ILE A 79 -9.54 -11.74 -16.26
N CYS A 80 -8.75 -10.67 -16.14
CA CYS A 80 -8.84 -9.73 -15.02
C CYS A 80 -10.24 -9.13 -14.87
N ARG A 81 -10.91 -8.75 -15.97
CA ARG A 81 -12.31 -8.27 -15.93
C ARG A 81 -13.28 -9.35 -15.44
N GLN A 82 -13.07 -10.62 -15.80
CA GLN A 82 -13.88 -11.73 -15.30
C GLN A 82 -13.73 -11.93 -13.79
N PHE A 83 -12.55 -11.65 -13.22
CA PHE A 83 -12.32 -11.65 -11.77
C PHE A 83 -12.79 -10.37 -11.05
N GLY A 84 -13.51 -9.47 -11.73
CA GLY A 84 -14.05 -8.26 -11.14
C GLY A 84 -13.05 -7.11 -11.02
N MET A 85 -11.88 -7.21 -11.64
CA MET A 85 -10.90 -6.12 -11.62
C MET A 85 -11.38 -4.93 -12.46
N LYS A 86 -11.15 -3.72 -11.95
CA LYS A 86 -11.49 -2.45 -12.61
C LYS A 86 -10.24 -1.82 -13.22
N VAL A 87 -10.38 -1.24 -14.42
CA VAL A 87 -9.30 -0.48 -15.06
C VAL A 87 -9.23 0.90 -14.42
N ILE A 88 -8.04 1.30 -13.95
CA ILE A 88 -7.77 2.63 -13.35
C ILE A 88 -6.82 3.49 -14.18
N GLY A 89 -6.15 2.89 -15.18
CA GLY A 89 -5.27 3.60 -16.09
C GLY A 89 -5.07 2.81 -17.37
N ARG A 90 -4.79 3.52 -18.46
CA ARG A 90 -4.50 2.94 -19.77
C ARG A 90 -3.33 3.69 -20.39
N ILE A 91 -2.47 2.96 -21.08
CA ILE A 91 -1.42 3.53 -21.93
C ILE A 91 -1.54 2.84 -23.28
N ARG A 92 -1.90 3.59 -24.31
CA ARG A 92 -1.95 3.05 -25.67
C ARG A 92 -0.55 2.92 -26.24
N TYR A 93 -0.32 1.82 -26.96
CA TYR A 93 0.99 1.52 -27.51
C TYR A 93 1.38 2.47 -28.65
N ASP A 94 0.39 2.91 -29.44
CA ASP A 94 0.57 3.87 -30.53
C ASP A 94 0.82 5.31 -30.06
N GLU A 95 0.51 5.63 -28.81
CA GLU A 95 0.77 6.94 -28.20
C GLU A 95 2.13 6.99 -27.46
N TYR A 96 2.80 5.85 -27.30
CA TYR A 96 4.12 5.78 -26.68
C TYR A 96 5.21 5.87 -27.77
N LEU A 97 5.61 7.10 -28.05
CA LEU A 97 6.52 7.45 -29.15
C LEU A 97 7.98 7.56 -28.69
N ASP A 98 8.90 7.26 -29.59
CA ASP A 98 10.32 7.55 -29.41
C ASP A 98 10.64 9.04 -29.66
N ASN A 99 11.93 9.41 -29.60
CA ASN A 99 12.36 10.79 -29.88
C ASN A 99 12.12 11.24 -31.33
N SER A 100 11.83 10.31 -32.24
CA SER A 100 11.56 10.54 -33.65
C SER A 100 10.06 10.71 -33.92
N GLY A 101 9.20 10.44 -32.93
CA GLY A 101 7.75 10.44 -33.08
C GLY A 101 7.17 9.12 -33.58
N GLU A 102 7.96 8.04 -33.62
CA GLU A 102 7.49 6.72 -34.05
C GLU A 102 7.06 5.86 -32.84
N PRO A 103 5.98 5.07 -32.94
CA PRO A 103 5.60 4.16 -31.87
C PRO A 103 6.72 3.19 -31.48
N VAL A 104 7.08 3.17 -30.20
CA VAL A 104 8.10 2.23 -29.69
C VAL A 104 7.55 0.80 -29.68
N PHE A 105 6.25 0.66 -29.45
CA PHE A 105 5.57 -0.63 -29.33
C PHE A 105 4.69 -0.90 -30.54
N ASN A 106 5.19 -1.71 -31.47
CA ASN A 106 4.39 -2.22 -32.59
C ASN A 106 3.83 -3.61 -32.22
N VAL A 107 2.58 -3.65 -31.75
CA VAL A 107 1.94 -4.87 -31.27
C VAL A 107 0.74 -5.19 -32.16
N GLU A 108 0.61 -6.46 -32.56
CA GLU A 108 -0.50 -6.90 -33.42
C GLU A 108 -1.86 -6.88 -32.69
N GLU A 109 -2.94 -6.73 -33.46
CA GLU A 109 -4.28 -6.88 -32.93
C GLU A 109 -4.48 -8.24 -32.25
N PRO A 110 -5.25 -8.33 -31.15
CA PRO A 110 -6.09 -7.28 -30.55
C PRO A 110 -5.39 -6.43 -29.46
N HIS A 111 -4.05 -6.40 -29.40
CA HIS A 111 -3.30 -5.82 -28.30
C HIS A 111 -2.96 -4.34 -28.54
N VAL A 112 -3.79 -3.43 -28.02
CA VAL A 112 -3.67 -1.98 -28.32
C VAL A 112 -3.18 -1.12 -27.16
N GLU A 113 -3.19 -1.65 -25.94
CA GLU A 113 -2.87 -0.88 -24.74
C GLU A 113 -2.39 -1.76 -23.58
N LEU A 114 -1.60 -1.16 -22.70
CA LEU A 114 -1.45 -1.58 -21.32
C LEU A 114 -2.64 -1.06 -20.51
N ALA A 115 -3.35 -1.95 -19.81
CA ALA A 115 -4.35 -1.56 -18.81
C ALA A 115 -3.82 -1.81 -17.39
N ILE A 116 -3.82 -0.78 -16.56
CA ILE A 116 -3.56 -0.89 -15.12
C ILE A 116 -4.88 -1.23 -14.46
N MET A 117 -4.96 -2.43 -13.89
CA MET A 117 -6.19 -3.00 -13.33
C MET A 117 -6.03 -3.28 -11.85
N ILE A 118 -7.10 -3.07 -11.08
CA ILE A 118 -7.12 -3.32 -9.64
C ILE A 118 -8.33 -4.15 -9.21
N LEU A 119 -8.14 -5.04 -8.24
CA LEU A 119 -9.21 -5.63 -7.44
C LEU A 119 -9.15 -5.02 -6.04
N ASP A 120 -10.30 -4.54 -5.57
CA ASP A 120 -10.49 -4.26 -4.15
C ASP A 120 -10.75 -5.60 -3.46
N LEU A 121 -9.89 -6.01 -2.53
CA LEU A 121 -9.99 -7.32 -1.87
C LEU A 121 -10.92 -7.30 -0.64
N ARG A 122 -11.67 -6.22 -0.44
CA ARG A 122 -12.61 -6.01 0.68
C ARG A 122 -14.02 -5.69 0.20
#